data_AF-A0A835SUT2-F1
#
_entry.id   AF-A0A835SUT2-F1
#
_cell.length_a   1.000
_cell.length_b   1.000
_cell.length_c   1.000
_cell.angle_alpha   90.00
_cell.angle_beta   90.00
_cell.angle_gamma   90.00
#
_symmetry.space_group_name_H-M   'P 1'
#
loop_
_entity.id
_entity.type
_entity.pdbx_description
1 polymer ?
#
loop_
_entity_poly.entity_id
_entity_poly.type
_entity_poly.pdbx_seq_one_letter_code
_entity_poly.pdbx_strand_id
1 'polypeptide(L)'
;MAASQLVQPRPLGAAASASAGSRVSVLELYDDPHSEYSAKVKVALHAKGLAWTPLALPCGTTRSPEFRAVNPLGKIPALWVTFEDGRKEMLVESEVILEFLEDAFPAAPPLLPRDALARSKARLVSRFHDLYAEPALRQLYPQVAPSVREPRVVQEAVAGFKERMSELAALLPPVAAAAAAAPDASAAAGVGGSSSGNAFALGALQPGGGLGLGDCAYPALLLYAELILPVLELGTEPGAGRGRGLGSEPRPTADNGSGLVRGDEVRGRGLEGGRGMGAVYAAHPRLWAWRQALWGHPAVQEVFSELRPAAEEWVAMKLKQ
;
A
#
# COMPACT_ATOMS: atom_id res chain seq x y z
N MET A 1 -30.37 20.12 -7.58
CA MET A 1 -30.63 18.68 -7.84
C MET A 1 -29.83 18.28 -9.07
N ALA A 2 -28.53 18.01 -8.91
CA ALA A 2 -27.71 17.50 -10.00
C ALA A 2 -27.86 15.98 -10.00
N ALA A 3 -28.38 15.43 -11.09
CA ALA A 3 -28.47 13.99 -11.29
C ALA A 3 -27.05 13.41 -11.22
N SER A 4 -26.81 12.58 -10.20
CA SER A 4 -25.61 11.75 -10.12
C SER A 4 -25.57 10.90 -11.38
N GLN A 5 -24.62 11.16 -12.28
CA GLN A 5 -24.42 10.30 -13.44
C GLN A 5 -24.02 8.92 -12.91
N LEU A 6 -24.95 7.97 -12.98
CA LEU A 6 -24.69 6.58 -12.67
C LEU A 6 -23.62 6.08 -13.64
N VAL A 7 -22.39 5.95 -13.14
CA VAL A 7 -21.32 5.26 -13.85
C VAL A 7 -21.82 3.85 -14.08
N GLN A 8 -21.98 3.46 -15.35
CA GLN A 8 -22.47 2.13 -15.69
C GLN A 8 -21.40 1.10 -15.29
N PRO A 9 -21.78 -0.01 -14.64
CA PRO A 9 -20.85 -1.03 -14.22
C PRO A 9 -20.09 -1.60 -15.42
N ARG A 10 -18.77 -1.62 -15.34
CA ARG A 10 -17.89 -2.19 -16.36
C ARG A 10 -17.86 -3.72 -16.23
N PRO A 11 -18.30 -4.49 -17.25
CA PRO A 11 -18.20 -5.93 -17.22
C PRO A 11 -16.74 -6.39 -17.25
N LEU A 12 -16.47 -7.53 -16.61
CA LEU A 12 -15.15 -8.18 -16.67
C LEU A 12 -14.84 -8.64 -18.11
N GLY A 13 -13.61 -8.43 -18.57
CA GLY A 13 -13.16 -8.82 -19.91
C GLY A 13 -12.99 -10.33 -20.08
N ALA A 14 -12.99 -10.80 -21.33
CA ALA A 14 -13.00 -12.23 -21.71
C ALA A 14 -11.83 -13.10 -21.17
N ALA A 15 -10.78 -12.50 -20.60
CA ALA A 15 -9.65 -13.21 -20.00
C ALA A 15 -9.96 -13.78 -18.60
N ALA A 16 -11.08 -13.40 -17.97
CA ALA A 16 -11.48 -13.87 -16.64
C ALA A 16 -12.35 -15.14 -16.74
N SER A 17 -11.79 -16.26 -17.17
CA SER A 17 -12.51 -17.55 -17.14
C SER A 17 -12.44 -18.19 -15.75
N ALA A 18 -13.50 -18.02 -14.95
CA ALA A 18 -13.64 -18.61 -13.61
C ALA A 18 -14.06 -20.10 -13.67
N SER A 19 -13.57 -20.91 -12.73
CA SER A 19 -13.95 -22.33 -12.59
C SER A 19 -15.37 -22.52 -12.05
N ALA A 20 -15.91 -23.73 -12.18
CA ALA A 20 -17.31 -24.08 -11.91
C ALA A 20 -17.75 -23.79 -10.46
N GLY A 21 -18.38 -22.64 -10.26
CA GLY A 21 -19.02 -22.17 -9.04
C GLY A 21 -19.27 -20.67 -9.13
N SER A 22 -20.46 -20.27 -9.61
CA SER A 22 -20.97 -18.88 -9.82
C SER A 22 -19.93 -17.88 -10.37
N ARG A 23 -19.95 -17.68 -11.69
CA ARG A 23 -19.05 -16.76 -12.38
C ARG A 23 -19.33 -15.31 -11.97
N VAL A 24 -18.30 -14.58 -11.56
CA VAL A 24 -18.39 -13.14 -11.28
C VAL A 24 -18.44 -12.37 -12.60
N SER A 25 -19.40 -11.46 -12.75
CA SER A 25 -19.60 -10.64 -13.95
C SER A 25 -19.15 -9.19 -13.77
N VAL A 26 -19.33 -8.62 -12.56
CA VAL A 26 -19.02 -7.22 -12.25
C VAL A 26 -18.40 -7.08 -10.87
N LEU A 27 -17.39 -6.21 -10.78
CA LEU A 27 -16.77 -5.73 -9.55
C LEU A 27 -16.98 -4.22 -9.43
N GLU A 28 -17.50 -3.74 -8.30
CA GLU A 28 -17.69 -2.31 -8.03
C GLU A 28 -17.15 -1.94 -6.64
N LEU A 29 -16.24 -0.98 -6.55
CA LEU A 29 -15.44 -0.71 -5.35
C LEU A 29 -15.78 0.67 -4.78
N TYR A 30 -16.25 0.73 -3.54
CA TYR A 30 -16.19 1.96 -2.76
C TYR A 30 -14.79 2.17 -2.20
N ASP A 31 -14.20 3.31 -2.52
CA ASP A 31 -12.90 3.72 -2.02
C ASP A 31 -12.84 5.20 -1.64
N ASP A 32 -11.65 5.59 -1.19
CA ASP A 32 -11.23 6.97 -0.99
C ASP A 32 -9.78 7.06 -1.48
N PRO A 33 -9.39 8.13 -2.19
CA PRO A 33 -8.04 8.31 -2.71
C PRO A 33 -6.93 8.28 -1.65
N HIS A 34 -7.25 8.54 -0.37
CA HIS A 34 -6.29 8.54 0.73
C HIS A 34 -6.23 7.20 1.50
N SER A 35 -7.09 6.23 1.17
CA SER A 35 -7.20 4.98 1.93
C SER A 35 -6.11 3.96 1.57
N GLU A 36 -5.26 3.62 2.52
CA GLU A 36 -4.21 2.60 2.36
C GLU A 36 -4.82 1.20 2.13
N TYR A 37 -5.93 0.90 2.80
CA TYR A 37 -6.65 -0.36 2.62
C TYR A 37 -7.36 -0.46 1.27
N SER A 38 -7.84 0.66 0.73
CA SER A 38 -8.41 0.67 -0.63
C SER A 38 -7.30 0.56 -1.68
N ALA A 39 -6.16 1.22 -1.46
CA ALA A 39 -4.98 1.05 -2.30
C ALA A 39 -4.53 -0.42 -2.34
N LYS A 40 -4.54 -1.13 -1.21
CA LYS A 40 -4.27 -2.58 -1.14
C LYS A 40 -5.16 -3.40 -2.09
N VAL A 41 -6.46 -3.11 -2.13
CA VAL A 41 -7.40 -3.78 -3.05
C VAL A 41 -7.15 -3.37 -4.50
N LYS A 42 -6.89 -2.09 -4.79
CA LYS A 42 -6.60 -1.62 -6.16
C LYS A 42 -5.32 -2.24 -6.72
N VAL A 43 -4.26 -2.37 -5.91
CA VAL A 43 -3.02 -3.04 -6.33
C VAL A 43 -3.30 -4.50 -6.70
N ALA A 44 -4.09 -5.22 -5.90
CA ALA A 44 -4.49 -6.59 -6.20
C ALA A 44 -5.31 -6.71 -7.50
N LEU A 45 -6.30 -5.83 -7.69
CA LEU A 45 -7.11 -5.80 -8.91
C LEU A 45 -6.25 -5.57 -10.15
N HIS A 46 -5.33 -4.59 -10.12
CA HIS A 46 -4.39 -4.35 -11.21
C HIS A 46 -3.42 -5.52 -11.43
N ALA A 47 -2.86 -6.10 -10.36
CA ALA A 47 -1.93 -7.23 -10.45
C ALA A 47 -2.59 -8.46 -11.09
N LYS A 48 -3.87 -8.68 -10.81
CA LYS A 48 -4.67 -9.76 -11.40
C LYS A 48 -5.27 -9.38 -12.76
N GLY A 49 -5.11 -8.14 -13.23
CA GLY A 49 -5.71 -7.66 -14.49
C GLY A 49 -7.24 -7.63 -14.47
N LEU A 50 -7.85 -7.48 -13.30
CA LEU A 50 -9.30 -7.46 -13.12
C LEU A 50 -9.82 -6.04 -13.32
N ALA A 51 -10.83 -5.87 -14.17
CA ALA A 51 -11.53 -4.61 -14.31
C ALA A 51 -12.54 -4.41 -13.17
N TRP A 52 -12.73 -3.17 -12.73
CA TRP A 52 -13.77 -2.82 -11.76
C TRP A 52 -14.33 -1.43 -12.06
N THR A 53 -15.41 -1.09 -11.37
CA THR A 53 -16.05 0.22 -11.41
C THR A 53 -15.85 0.93 -10.08
N PRO A 54 -15.26 2.14 -10.03
CA PRO A 54 -15.20 2.91 -8.80
C PRO A 54 -16.59 3.44 -8.43
N LEU A 55 -16.92 3.40 -7.14
CA LEU A 55 -18.16 3.91 -6.57
C LEU A 55 -17.87 5.04 -5.59
N ALA A 56 -18.53 6.18 -5.80
CA ALA A 56 -18.47 7.28 -4.85
C ALA A 56 -19.19 6.92 -3.54
N LEU A 57 -18.63 7.35 -2.41
CA LEU A 57 -19.28 7.21 -1.12
C LEU A 57 -20.60 8.00 -1.08
N PRO A 58 -21.71 7.40 -0.61
CA PRO A 58 -22.94 8.13 -0.31
C PRO A 58 -22.66 9.31 0.62
N CYS A 59 -23.10 10.49 0.21
CA CYS A 59 -22.85 11.76 0.91
C CYS A 59 -21.35 12.10 1.11
N GLY A 60 -20.45 11.49 0.34
CA GLY A 60 -19.00 11.73 0.41
C GLY A 60 -18.35 11.26 1.71
N THR A 61 -19.00 10.38 2.49
CA THR A 61 -18.45 9.94 3.78
C THR A 61 -18.89 8.53 4.15
N THR A 62 -18.00 7.78 4.79
CA THR A 62 -18.32 6.44 5.32
C THR A 62 -19.20 6.47 6.57
N ARG A 63 -19.46 7.66 7.12
CA ARG A 63 -20.27 7.85 8.32
C ARG A 63 -21.76 8.06 8.03
N SER A 64 -22.14 8.19 6.75
CA SER A 64 -23.53 8.39 6.35
C SER A 64 -24.38 7.16 6.69
N PRO A 65 -25.64 7.32 7.15
CA PRO A 65 -26.56 6.20 7.32
C PRO A 65 -26.70 5.35 6.05
N GLU A 66 -26.66 6.00 4.88
CA GLU A 66 -26.75 5.38 3.57
C GLU A 66 -25.57 4.44 3.31
N PHE A 67 -24.32 4.87 3.58
CA PHE A 67 -23.17 3.98 3.45
C PHE A 67 -23.14 2.91 4.55
N ARG A 68 -23.59 3.22 5.76
CA ARG A 68 -23.67 2.22 6.85
C ARG A 68 -24.71 1.14 6.59
N ALA A 69 -25.74 1.42 5.80
CA ALA A 69 -26.66 0.40 5.30
C ALA A 69 -25.98 -0.55 4.30
N VAL A 70 -24.93 -0.08 3.60
CA VAL A 70 -24.10 -0.90 2.69
C VAL A 70 -23.03 -1.68 3.44
N ASN A 71 -22.25 -1.00 4.28
CA ASN A 71 -21.26 -1.60 5.17
C ASN A 71 -21.53 -1.16 6.62
N PRO A 72 -22.10 -2.01 7.49
CA PRO A 72 -22.39 -1.67 8.88
C PRO A 72 -21.17 -1.17 9.68
N LEU A 73 -19.96 -1.54 9.28
CA LEU A 73 -18.72 -1.09 9.92
C LEU A 73 -18.38 0.38 9.59
N GLY A 74 -18.99 0.96 8.55
CA GLY A 74 -18.70 2.31 8.08
C GLY A 74 -17.24 2.49 7.65
N LYS A 75 -16.66 1.45 7.05
CA LYS A 75 -15.26 1.41 6.60
C LYS A 75 -15.17 1.17 5.09
N ILE A 76 -14.04 1.56 4.53
CA ILE A 76 -13.60 1.20 3.18
C ILE A 76 -12.30 0.40 3.26
N PRO A 77 -12.00 -0.45 2.27
CA PRO A 77 -12.77 -0.72 1.05
C PRO A 77 -14.06 -1.52 1.30
N ALA A 78 -15.00 -1.39 0.38
CA ALA A 78 -16.20 -2.23 0.30
C ALA A 78 -16.47 -2.57 -1.18
N LEU A 79 -16.54 -3.85 -1.52
CA LEU A 79 -16.60 -4.36 -2.89
C LEU A 79 -17.94 -5.06 -3.14
N TRP A 80 -18.75 -4.49 -4.02
CA TRP A 80 -19.87 -5.21 -4.60
C TRP A 80 -19.36 -6.22 -5.63
N VAL A 81 -19.80 -7.47 -5.48
CA VAL A 81 -19.57 -8.55 -6.42
C VAL A 81 -20.92 -8.96 -7.00
N THR A 82 -21.07 -8.85 -8.31
CA THR A 82 -22.25 -9.34 -9.03
C THR A 82 -21.88 -10.60 -9.79
N PHE A 83 -22.70 -11.64 -9.66
CA PHE A 83 -22.54 -12.93 -10.32
C PHE A 83 -23.37 -13.00 -11.62
N GLU A 84 -23.03 -13.91 -12.52
CA GLU A 84 -23.77 -14.14 -13.78
C GLU A 84 -25.22 -14.59 -13.54
N ASP A 85 -25.49 -15.23 -12.40
CA ASP A 85 -26.85 -15.63 -11.98
C ASP A 85 -27.68 -14.46 -11.41
N GLY A 86 -27.13 -13.24 -11.40
CA GLY A 86 -27.79 -12.02 -10.93
C GLY A 86 -27.69 -11.80 -9.42
N ARG A 87 -27.11 -12.74 -8.66
CA ARG A 87 -26.83 -12.54 -7.23
C ARG A 87 -25.80 -11.42 -7.06
N LYS A 88 -25.97 -10.61 -6.01
CA LYS A 88 -25.09 -9.49 -5.69
C LYS A 88 -24.75 -9.50 -4.21
N GLU A 89 -23.47 -9.53 -3.89
CA GLU A 89 -22.96 -9.64 -2.51
C GLU A 89 -21.97 -8.52 -2.21
N MET A 90 -22.01 -8.01 -0.97
CA MET A 90 -21.06 -7.01 -0.48
C MET A 90 -19.93 -7.69 0.29
N LEU A 91 -18.70 -7.47 -0.13
CA LEU A 91 -17.50 -7.90 0.59
C LEU A 91 -16.83 -6.70 1.26
N VAL A 92 -16.46 -6.87 2.52
CA VAL A 92 -15.80 -5.85 3.35
C VAL A 92 -14.51 -6.43 3.92
N GLU A 93 -13.63 -5.56 4.42
CA GLU A 93 -12.27 -5.88 4.86
C GLU A 93 -11.31 -6.21 3.69
N SER A 94 -10.24 -5.43 3.58
CA SER A 94 -9.31 -5.51 2.43
C SER A 94 -8.68 -6.90 2.25
N GLU A 95 -8.33 -7.58 3.35
CA GLU A 95 -7.77 -8.94 3.30
C GLU A 95 -8.79 -9.97 2.82
N VAL A 96 -10.03 -9.88 3.29
CA VAL A 96 -11.11 -10.80 2.90
C VAL A 96 -11.43 -10.64 1.42
N ILE A 97 -11.45 -9.40 0.94
CA ILE A 97 -11.60 -9.09 -0.49
C ILE A 97 -10.47 -9.75 -1.30
N LEU A 98 -9.21 -9.62 -0.88
CA LEU A 98 -8.05 -10.19 -1.59
C LEU A 98 -8.11 -11.72 -1.68
N GLU A 99 -8.47 -12.39 -0.57
CA GLU A 99 -8.66 -13.85 -0.56
C GLU A 99 -9.80 -14.27 -1.49
N PHE A 100 -10.94 -13.57 -1.48
CA PHE A 100 -12.03 -13.83 -2.42
C PHE A 100 -11.57 -13.67 -3.87
N LEU A 101 -10.83 -12.61 -4.21
CA LEU A 101 -10.33 -12.39 -5.57
C LEU A 101 -9.36 -13.50 -5.99
N GLU A 102 -8.55 -14.03 -5.08
CA GLU A 102 -7.65 -15.15 -5.37
C GLU A 102 -8.42 -16.44 -5.67
N ASP A 103 -9.47 -16.74 -4.89
CA ASP A 103 -10.28 -17.95 -5.06
C ASP A 103 -11.24 -17.86 -6.26
N ALA A 104 -11.83 -16.69 -6.51
CA ALA A 104 -12.83 -16.49 -7.57
C ALA A 104 -12.20 -16.36 -8.98
N PHE A 105 -10.93 -15.96 -9.07
CA PHE A 105 -10.23 -15.74 -10.34
C PHE A 105 -8.94 -16.56 -10.46
N PRO A 106 -9.04 -17.91 -10.49
CA PRO A 106 -7.86 -18.78 -10.56
C PRO A 106 -7.13 -18.74 -11.91
N ALA A 107 -7.77 -18.22 -12.97
CA ALA A 107 -7.15 -18.02 -14.29
C ALA A 107 -6.35 -16.71 -14.39
N ALA A 108 -6.59 -15.75 -13.48
CA ALA A 108 -5.81 -14.53 -13.40
C ALA A 108 -4.44 -14.80 -12.76
N PRO A 109 -3.43 -13.92 -12.94
CA PRO A 109 -2.16 -14.04 -12.24
C PRO A 109 -2.37 -14.28 -10.73
N PRO A 110 -1.74 -15.32 -10.15
CA PRO A 110 -1.96 -15.68 -8.76
C PRO A 110 -1.24 -14.71 -7.83
N LEU A 111 -1.92 -14.30 -6.76
CA LEU A 111 -1.31 -13.53 -5.68
C LEU A 111 -0.72 -14.44 -4.61
N LEU A 112 -1.17 -15.70 -4.54
CA LEU A 112 -0.65 -16.67 -3.59
C LEU A 112 0.19 -17.75 -4.30
N PRO A 113 1.30 -18.18 -3.69
CA PRO A 113 2.06 -19.31 -4.20
C PRO A 113 1.25 -20.61 -4.10
N ARG A 114 1.71 -21.65 -4.80
CA ARG A 114 1.08 -22.98 -4.79
C ARG A 114 1.32 -23.75 -3.48
N ASP A 115 2.51 -23.62 -2.90
CA ASP A 115 2.88 -24.33 -1.68
C ASP A 115 2.16 -23.78 -0.43
N ALA A 116 1.64 -24.67 0.41
CA ALA A 116 0.85 -24.31 1.58
C ALA A 116 1.66 -23.49 2.60
N LEU A 117 2.93 -23.83 2.82
CA LEU A 117 3.79 -23.08 3.75
C LEU A 117 4.10 -21.69 3.18
N ALA A 118 4.40 -21.58 1.89
CA ALA A 118 4.61 -20.30 1.23
C ALA A 118 3.35 -19.41 1.27
N ARG A 119 2.14 -19.99 1.13
CA ARG A 119 0.86 -19.27 1.29
C ARG A 119 0.72 -18.69 2.70
N SER A 120 1.07 -19.45 3.73
CA SER A 120 1.01 -18.98 5.12
C SER A 120 1.95 -17.78 5.36
N LYS A 121 3.14 -17.78 4.75
CA LYS A 121 4.09 -16.67 4.83
C LYS A 121 3.58 -15.43 4.09
N ALA A 122 2.98 -15.58 2.90
CA ALA A 122 2.42 -14.46 2.15
C ALA A 122 1.28 -13.79 2.95
N ARG A 123 0.42 -14.60 3.57
CA ARG A 123 -0.63 -14.12 4.48
C ARG A 123 -0.07 -13.45 5.71
N LEU A 124 0.98 -14.01 6.32
CA LEU A 124 1.63 -13.37 7.48
C LEU A 124 2.10 -11.96 7.14
N VAL A 125 2.72 -11.75 5.99
CA VAL A 125 3.16 -10.42 5.54
C VAL A 125 1.95 -9.47 5.38
N SER A 126 0.88 -9.92 4.74
CA SER A 126 -0.34 -9.10 4.59
C SER A 126 -1.01 -8.78 5.92
N ARG A 127 -1.12 -9.78 6.82
CA ARG A 127 -1.67 -9.61 8.16
C ARG A 127 -0.79 -8.74 9.04
N PHE A 128 0.53 -8.74 8.82
CA PHE A 128 1.44 -7.88 9.56
C PHE A 128 1.17 -6.41 9.25
N HIS A 129 0.87 -6.08 7.99
CA HIS A 129 0.39 -4.74 7.63
C HIS A 129 -0.83 -4.35 8.45
N ASP A 130 -1.90 -5.16 8.37
CA ASP A 130 -3.21 -4.80 8.96
C ASP A 130 -3.19 -4.74 10.50
N LEU A 131 -2.38 -5.59 11.14
CA LEU A 131 -2.40 -5.75 12.60
C LEU A 131 -1.31 -4.96 13.33
N TYR A 132 -0.20 -4.63 12.66
CA TYR A 132 0.97 -4.05 13.34
C TYR A 132 1.50 -2.80 12.63
N ALA A 133 1.82 -2.89 11.33
CA ALA A 133 2.52 -1.79 10.65
C ALA A 133 1.62 -0.59 10.39
N GLU A 134 0.41 -0.83 9.87
CA GLU A 134 -0.58 0.21 9.60
C GLU A 134 -1.01 0.89 10.92
N PRO A 135 -1.50 0.18 11.95
CA PRO A 135 -1.85 0.82 13.21
C PRO A 135 -0.73 1.67 13.84
N ALA A 136 0.53 1.26 13.71
CA ALA A 136 1.67 2.05 14.16
C ALA A 136 1.86 3.34 13.33
N LEU A 137 1.72 3.27 12.01
CA LEU A 137 1.76 4.44 11.13
C LEU A 137 0.59 5.40 11.44
N ARG A 138 -0.61 4.87 11.67
CA ARG A 138 -1.84 5.62 11.97
C ARG A 138 -1.69 6.52 13.20
N GLN A 139 -0.89 6.11 14.19
CA GLN A 139 -0.59 6.92 15.39
C GLN A 139 0.19 8.20 15.07
N LEU A 140 0.89 8.26 13.94
CA LEU A 140 1.63 9.44 13.49
C LEU A 140 0.72 10.50 12.85
N TYR A 141 -0.48 10.12 12.36
CA TYR A 141 -1.33 11.01 11.57
C TYR A 141 -1.81 12.25 12.34
N PRO A 142 -2.25 12.13 13.61
CA PRO A 142 -2.61 13.30 14.40
C PRO A 142 -1.44 14.26 14.64
N GLN A 143 -0.19 13.79 14.59
CA GLN A 143 1.01 14.57 14.91
C GLN A 143 1.56 15.37 13.72
N VAL A 144 1.03 15.14 12.50
CA VAL A 144 1.51 15.83 11.29
C VAL A 144 1.27 17.34 11.40
N ALA A 145 0.09 17.75 11.90
CA ALA A 145 -0.25 19.15 12.09
C ALA A 145 0.56 19.78 13.25
N PRO A 146 1.35 20.84 12.99
CA PRO A 146 2.16 21.48 14.03
C PRO A 146 1.35 21.97 15.24
N SER A 147 0.11 22.42 15.06
CA SER A 147 -0.70 22.98 16.16
C SER A 147 -1.10 21.98 17.26
N VAL A 148 -1.04 20.68 16.97
CA VAL A 148 -1.43 19.59 17.89
C VAL A 148 -0.28 18.61 18.16
N ARG A 149 0.92 18.93 17.67
CA ARG A 149 2.08 18.04 17.74
C ARG A 149 2.70 18.04 19.13
N GLU A 150 2.83 16.85 19.70
CA GLU A 150 3.44 16.62 21.01
C GLU A 150 4.77 15.86 20.87
N PRO A 151 5.93 16.46 21.23
CA PRO A 151 7.25 15.88 20.98
C PRO A 151 7.45 14.47 21.53
N ARG A 152 6.93 14.18 22.73
CA ARG A 152 7.04 12.85 23.34
C ARG A 152 6.24 11.80 22.57
N VAL A 153 5.02 12.14 22.17
CA VAL A 153 4.15 11.26 21.38
C VAL A 153 4.79 10.98 20.01
N VAL A 154 5.36 12.00 19.37
CA VAL A 154 6.12 11.84 18.12
C VAL A 154 7.29 10.88 18.31
N GLN A 155 8.13 11.10 19.33
CA GLN A 155 9.30 10.27 19.57
C GLN A 155 8.92 8.79 19.76
N GLU A 156 7.91 8.51 20.59
CA GLU A 156 7.42 7.15 20.87
C GLU A 156 6.80 6.50 19.63
N ALA A 157 5.90 7.21 18.93
CA ALA A 157 5.23 6.67 17.75
C ALA A 157 6.19 6.44 16.58
N VAL A 158 7.17 7.33 16.37
CA VAL A 158 8.21 7.16 15.33
C VAL A 158 9.07 5.94 15.65
N ALA A 159 9.52 5.80 16.90
CA ALA A 159 10.29 4.64 17.33
C ALA A 159 9.49 3.33 17.16
N GLY A 160 8.23 3.32 17.59
CA GLY A 160 7.34 2.16 17.46
C GLY A 160 7.13 1.75 16.01
N PHE A 161 6.88 2.70 15.10
CA PHE A 161 6.74 2.39 13.68
C PHE A 161 8.03 1.82 13.08
N LYS A 162 9.20 2.42 13.36
CA LYS A 162 10.49 1.91 12.87
C LYS A 162 10.81 0.51 13.40
N GLU A 163 10.41 0.21 14.63
CA GLU A 163 10.52 -1.14 15.20
C GLU A 163 9.64 -2.13 14.42
N ARG A 164 8.37 -1.80 14.14
CA ARG A 164 7.49 -2.66 13.30
C ARG A 164 8.10 -2.91 11.93
N MET A 165 8.73 -1.92 11.31
CA MET A 165 9.41 -2.10 10.02
C MET A 165 10.64 -3.01 10.13
N SER A 166 11.35 -3.00 11.26
CA SER A 166 12.48 -3.91 11.51
C SER A 166 12.03 -5.34 11.75
N GLU A 167 10.93 -5.54 12.47
CA GLU A 167 10.31 -6.86 12.64
C GLU A 167 9.80 -7.42 11.30
N LEU A 168 9.12 -6.59 10.50
CA LEU A 168 8.73 -6.96 9.15
C LEU A 168 9.94 -7.39 8.34
N ALA A 169 11.03 -6.60 8.38
CA ALA A 169 12.25 -6.93 7.68
C ALA A 169 12.82 -8.28 8.09
N ALA A 170 12.69 -8.70 9.35
CA ALA A 170 13.08 -10.03 9.83
C ALA A 170 12.13 -11.14 9.32
N LEU A 171 10.83 -10.84 9.20
CA LEU A 171 9.81 -11.77 8.71
C LEU A 171 9.83 -11.98 7.19
N LEU A 172 10.39 -11.06 6.41
CA LEU A 172 10.49 -11.24 4.95
C LEU A 172 11.26 -12.54 4.65
N PRO A 173 10.81 -13.37 3.69
CA PRO A 173 11.54 -14.56 3.28
C PRO A 173 12.91 -14.17 2.69
N PRO A 174 13.93 -15.05 2.79
CA PRO A 174 15.16 -14.85 2.02
C PRO A 174 14.82 -14.80 0.52
N VAL A 175 15.42 -13.86 -0.21
CA VAL A 175 15.41 -13.92 -1.67
C VAL A 175 16.24 -15.16 -2.02
N ALA A 176 15.60 -16.26 -2.43
CA ALA A 176 16.39 -17.36 -2.95
C ALA A 176 17.20 -16.79 -4.12
N ALA A 177 18.53 -16.95 -4.07
CA ALA A 177 19.42 -16.49 -5.12
C ALA A 177 18.82 -16.91 -6.46
N ALA A 178 18.69 -15.95 -7.38
CA ALA A 178 18.21 -16.16 -8.73
C ALA A 178 18.74 -17.50 -9.25
N ALA A 179 17.83 -18.38 -9.66
CA ALA A 179 18.15 -19.71 -10.16
C ALA A 179 19.20 -19.61 -11.26
N ALA A 180 20.47 -19.84 -10.91
CA ALA A 180 21.49 -20.25 -11.84
C ALA A 180 21.25 -21.73 -12.14
N ALA A 181 20.27 -22.01 -13.01
CA ALA A 181 20.18 -23.23 -13.83
C ALA A 181 19.01 -23.12 -14.82
N ALA A 182 19.37 -22.58 -16.00
CA ALA A 182 18.98 -22.84 -17.40
C ALA A 182 17.99 -24.03 -17.75
N PRO A 183 17.51 -24.08 -19.01
CA PRO A 183 16.20 -24.61 -19.43
C PRO A 183 16.19 -26.11 -19.82
N ASP A 184 15.01 -26.56 -20.24
CA ASP A 184 14.62 -27.83 -20.87
C ASP A 184 14.28 -29.01 -19.94
N ALA A 185 13.03 -29.49 -20.01
CA ALA A 185 12.66 -30.59 -20.90
C ALA A 185 11.31 -31.21 -20.52
N SER A 186 10.55 -31.60 -21.54
CA SER A 186 9.45 -32.56 -21.43
C SER A 186 9.95 -33.90 -20.87
N ALA A 187 9.23 -34.52 -19.93
CA ALA A 187 9.06 -35.98 -19.80
C ALA A 187 8.27 -36.34 -18.53
N ALA A 188 7.60 -37.50 -18.59
CA ALA A 188 6.58 -37.98 -17.69
C ALA A 188 7.08 -38.63 -16.38
N ALA A 189 6.12 -38.79 -15.46
CA ALA A 189 5.92 -39.85 -14.46
C ALA A 189 7.12 -40.42 -13.68
N GLY A 190 7.08 -40.32 -12.34
CA GLY A 190 7.92 -41.11 -11.45
C GLY A 190 7.89 -40.64 -10.00
N VAL A 191 7.66 -41.58 -9.09
CA VAL A 191 7.50 -41.41 -7.64
C VAL A 191 8.83 -41.08 -6.93
N GLY A 192 8.80 -40.17 -5.96
CA GLY A 192 9.68 -40.21 -4.78
C GLY A 192 10.81 -39.16 -4.69
N GLY A 193 10.63 -38.20 -3.78
CA GLY A 193 11.70 -37.61 -2.96
C GLY A 193 12.65 -36.58 -3.59
N SER A 194 12.37 -35.29 -3.37
CA SER A 194 13.29 -34.31 -2.75
C SER A 194 12.66 -32.92 -2.79
N SER A 195 12.57 -32.31 -1.61
CA SER A 195 11.91 -31.04 -1.32
C SER A 195 12.73 -29.84 -1.82
N SER A 196 12.49 -29.39 -3.05
CA SER A 196 12.77 -28.01 -3.46
C SER A 196 11.44 -27.25 -3.51
N GLY A 197 10.88 -26.98 -2.32
CA GLY A 197 9.69 -26.15 -2.18
C GLY A 197 9.96 -24.76 -2.72
N ASN A 198 9.19 -24.33 -3.72
CA ASN A 198 9.25 -22.96 -4.24
C ASN A 198 8.96 -21.97 -3.10
N ALA A 199 10.02 -21.34 -2.58
CA ALA A 199 10.07 -20.74 -1.25
C ALA A 199 9.58 -19.29 -1.18
N PHE A 200 8.72 -18.85 -2.09
CA PHE A 200 8.52 -17.42 -2.31
C PHE A 200 7.20 -16.91 -1.74
N ALA A 201 7.31 -16.10 -0.69
CA ALA A 201 6.18 -15.41 -0.05
C ALA A 201 5.98 -13.95 -0.53
N LEU A 202 6.95 -13.38 -1.24
CA LEU A 202 6.88 -12.05 -1.84
C LEU A 202 6.98 -12.21 -3.36
N GLY A 203 5.95 -11.81 -4.09
CA GLY A 203 5.89 -11.85 -5.55
C GLY A 203 6.84 -10.84 -6.18
N ALA A 204 6.95 -9.63 -5.60
CA ALA A 204 7.74 -8.53 -6.14
C ALA A 204 9.25 -8.84 -6.25
N LEU A 205 9.73 -9.79 -5.46
CA LEU A 205 11.13 -10.25 -5.49
C LEU A 205 11.31 -11.57 -6.27
N GLN A 206 10.27 -12.06 -6.94
CA GLN A 206 10.37 -13.28 -7.75
C GLN A 206 10.99 -13.00 -9.13
N PRO A 207 11.78 -13.95 -9.66
CA PRO A 207 12.11 -13.98 -11.08
C PRO A 207 10.82 -14.00 -11.91
N GLY A 208 10.60 -12.98 -12.75
CA GLY A 208 9.36 -12.79 -13.49
C GLY A 208 8.47 -11.63 -13.00
N GLY A 209 8.77 -11.05 -11.83
CA GLY A 209 8.31 -9.71 -11.45
C GLY A 209 6.81 -9.53 -11.18
N GLY A 210 6.12 -10.56 -10.67
CA GLY A 210 4.71 -10.45 -10.25
C GLY A 210 4.51 -9.78 -8.89
N LEU A 211 3.26 -9.66 -8.42
CA LEU A 211 2.94 -9.26 -7.05
C LEU A 211 2.28 -10.41 -6.31
N GLY A 212 2.62 -10.57 -5.02
CA GLY A 212 1.96 -11.48 -4.10
C GLY A 212 0.91 -10.78 -3.24
N LEU A 213 0.12 -11.57 -2.52
CA LEU A 213 -0.93 -11.09 -1.62
C LEU A 213 -0.35 -10.14 -0.55
N GLY A 214 0.78 -10.52 0.07
CA GLY A 214 1.49 -9.68 1.03
C GLY A 214 2.08 -8.40 0.44
N ASP A 215 2.42 -8.39 -0.86
CA ASP A 215 2.99 -7.21 -1.53
C ASP A 215 1.96 -6.09 -1.69
N CYS A 216 0.69 -6.45 -1.91
CA CYS A 216 -0.36 -5.50 -2.25
C CYS A 216 -0.60 -4.43 -1.16
N ALA A 217 -0.31 -4.75 0.11
CA ALA A 217 -0.61 -3.89 1.24
C ALA A 217 0.39 -2.72 1.45
N TYR A 218 1.65 -2.92 1.06
CA TYR A 218 2.74 -2.04 1.46
C TYR A 218 3.00 -0.78 0.64
N PRO A 219 2.62 -0.67 -0.66
CA PRO A 219 2.88 0.53 -1.43
C PRO A 219 2.36 1.82 -0.77
N ALA A 220 1.11 1.80 -0.29
CA ALA A 220 0.50 2.94 0.37
C ALA A 220 1.12 3.23 1.75
N LEU A 221 1.30 2.20 2.58
CA LEU A 221 1.94 2.32 3.89
C LEU A 221 3.31 2.99 3.79
N LEU A 222 4.15 2.51 2.89
CA LEU A 222 5.51 3.03 2.70
C LEU A 222 5.50 4.45 2.13
N LEU A 223 4.55 4.77 1.24
CA LEU A 223 4.39 6.13 0.71
C LEU A 223 4.08 7.12 1.84
N TYR A 224 3.07 6.82 2.68
CA TYR A 224 2.72 7.69 3.80
C TYR A 224 3.85 7.80 4.83
N ALA A 225 4.52 6.68 5.16
CA ALA A 225 5.67 6.70 6.05
C ALA A 225 6.81 7.61 5.54
N GLU A 226 7.11 7.53 4.23
CA GLU A 226 8.15 8.36 3.61
C GLU A 226 7.78 9.84 3.51
N LEU A 227 6.49 10.18 3.46
CA LEU A 227 6.02 11.57 3.51
C LEU A 227 5.97 12.13 4.95
N ILE A 228 5.57 11.32 5.92
CA ILE A 228 5.28 11.78 7.29
C ILE A 228 6.54 11.82 8.16
N LEU A 229 7.37 10.77 8.15
CA LEU A 229 8.49 10.67 9.09
C LEU A 229 9.49 11.83 8.98
N PRO A 230 9.92 12.28 7.78
CA PRO A 230 10.84 13.41 7.67
C PRO A 230 10.29 14.69 8.31
N VAL A 231 8.99 14.94 8.15
CA VAL A 231 8.31 16.12 8.71
C VAL A 231 8.28 16.10 10.23
N LEU A 232 8.06 14.93 10.82
CA LEU A 232 7.98 14.77 12.27
C LEU A 232 9.36 14.86 12.93
N GLU A 233 10.38 14.26 12.34
CA GLU A 233 11.72 14.24 12.91
C GLU A 233 12.42 15.60 12.84
N LEU A 234 12.18 16.40 11.80
CA LEU A 234 12.69 17.78 11.71
C LEU A 234 12.19 18.69 12.84
N GLY A 235 11.06 18.36 13.46
CA GLY A 235 10.48 19.12 14.58
C GLY A 235 11.01 18.74 15.96
N THR A 236 11.87 17.73 16.07
CA THR A 236 12.28 17.13 17.37
C THR A 236 13.71 17.47 17.81
N GLU A 237 14.43 18.32 17.07
CA GLU A 237 15.78 18.73 17.42
C GLU A 237 15.83 19.46 18.78
N PRO A 238 16.60 18.95 19.77
CA PRO A 238 16.75 19.59 21.07
C PRO A 238 17.63 20.84 20.93
N GLY A 239 17.04 21.96 20.50
CA GLY A 239 17.80 23.22 20.37
C GLY A 239 17.08 24.41 19.73
N ALA A 240 15.94 24.23 19.04
CA ALA A 240 15.27 25.31 18.32
C ALA A 240 14.55 26.36 19.22
N GLY A 241 14.74 26.29 20.54
CA GLY A 241 14.07 27.14 21.54
C GLY A 241 14.99 27.99 22.41
N ARG A 242 16.28 28.18 22.09
CA ARG A 242 17.16 29.10 22.85
C ARG A 242 17.83 30.13 21.95
N GLY A 243 17.26 31.34 21.97
CA GLY A 243 17.91 32.64 21.80
C GLY A 243 18.87 32.83 20.64
N ARG A 244 18.44 33.58 19.62
CA ARG A 244 19.36 34.52 18.95
C ARG A 244 18.95 35.93 19.31
N GLY A 245 19.85 36.60 20.02
CA GLY A 245 19.77 38.01 20.33
C GLY A 245 19.75 38.87 19.09
N LEU A 246 19.22 40.07 19.29
CA LEU A 246 19.16 41.19 18.37
C LEU A 246 20.51 41.43 17.70
N GLY A 247 20.57 41.22 16.38
CA GLY A 247 21.68 41.57 15.52
C GLY A 247 21.16 42.09 14.19
N SER A 248 21.09 43.43 14.10
CA SER A 248 20.97 44.30 12.92
C SER A 248 20.56 43.67 11.56
N GLU A 249 19.38 44.06 11.08
CA GLU A 249 18.92 43.89 9.70
C GLU A 249 19.84 44.61 8.69
N PRO A 250 19.95 44.06 7.45
CA PRO A 250 19.96 44.88 6.25
C PRO A 250 18.68 44.65 5.42
N ARG A 251 18.17 45.76 4.87
CA ARG A 251 16.99 45.88 3.99
C ARG A 251 17.02 44.92 2.77
N PRO A 252 15.84 44.60 2.20
CA PRO A 252 15.70 43.60 1.15
C PRO A 252 16.07 44.16 -0.23
N THR A 253 16.73 43.35 -1.04
CA THR A 253 16.70 43.48 -2.50
C THR A 253 15.80 42.38 -3.04
N ALA A 254 14.91 42.78 -3.95
CA ALA A 254 13.88 41.93 -4.52
C ALA A 254 14.52 40.88 -5.45
N ASP A 255 14.18 39.61 -5.24
CA ASP A 255 14.19 38.63 -6.32
C ASP A 255 13.01 37.66 -6.14
N ASN A 256 12.15 37.64 -7.16
CA ASN A 256 10.96 36.81 -7.25
C ASN A 256 11.36 35.47 -7.89
N GLY A 257 11.76 34.51 -7.05
CA GLY A 257 11.99 33.13 -7.46
C GLY A 257 11.05 32.18 -6.71
N SER A 258 10.02 31.70 -7.38
CA SER A 258 9.08 30.68 -6.91
C SER A 258 9.79 29.34 -6.63
N GLY A 259 10.33 29.20 -5.42
CA GLY A 259 10.95 27.97 -4.92
C GLY A 259 9.94 26.92 -4.48
N LEU A 260 9.11 26.43 -5.42
CA LEU A 260 8.45 25.13 -5.25
C LEU A 260 9.52 24.07 -5.54
N VAL A 261 10.03 23.45 -4.47
CA VAL A 261 10.91 22.29 -4.54
C VAL A 261 10.21 21.21 -5.35
N ARG A 262 10.70 20.94 -6.56
CA ARG A 262 10.19 19.87 -7.41
C ARG A 262 10.41 18.52 -6.72
N GLY A 263 9.38 17.68 -6.69
CA GLY A 263 9.36 16.38 -6.00
C GLY A 263 10.43 15.35 -6.41
N ASP A 264 11.28 15.68 -7.39
CA ASP A 264 12.37 14.81 -7.84
C ASP A 264 13.64 14.89 -6.95
N GLU A 265 13.83 15.94 -6.14
CA GLU A 265 15.00 16.05 -5.25
C GLU A 265 14.92 15.20 -3.97
N VAL A 266 13.77 14.58 -3.69
CA VAL A 266 13.58 13.68 -2.54
C VAL A 266 14.07 12.26 -2.86
N ARG A 267 14.27 11.91 -4.13
CA ARG A 267 14.61 10.54 -4.58
C ARG A 267 16.01 10.06 -4.15
N GLY A 268 16.95 10.97 -3.84
CA GLY A 268 18.33 10.63 -3.52
C GLY A 268 18.78 10.92 -2.07
N ARG A 269 18.09 11.82 -1.34
CA ARG A 269 18.56 12.31 -0.03
C ARG A 269 18.15 11.47 1.17
N GLY A 270 17.31 10.44 0.98
CA GLY A 270 16.82 9.59 2.08
C GLY A 270 17.89 8.74 2.76
N LEU A 271 18.99 8.41 2.07
CA LEU A 271 20.03 7.52 2.63
C LEU A 271 21.13 8.28 3.39
N GLU A 272 21.32 9.58 3.13
CA GLU A 272 22.51 10.33 3.60
C GLU A 272 22.38 10.99 4.99
N GLY A 273 21.39 10.64 5.82
CA GLY A 273 21.20 11.33 7.10
C GLY A 273 20.52 10.59 8.25
N GLY A 274 20.27 9.28 8.14
CA GLY A 274 19.65 8.49 9.20
C GLY A 274 18.22 8.91 9.60
N ARG A 275 17.59 9.82 8.86
CA ARG A 275 16.22 10.31 9.09
C ARG A 275 15.19 9.55 8.27
N GLY A 276 13.93 9.64 8.68
CA GLY A 276 12.78 8.98 8.10
C GLY A 276 12.95 7.47 8.04
N MET A 277 12.49 6.89 6.93
CA MET A 277 12.73 5.48 6.60
C MET A 277 14.19 5.18 6.21
N GLY A 278 15.03 6.20 6.00
CA GLY A 278 16.41 6.05 5.56
C GLY A 278 17.26 5.15 6.46
N ALA A 279 17.21 5.38 7.77
CA ALA A 279 17.91 4.53 8.75
C ALA A 279 17.41 3.09 8.74
N VAL A 280 16.10 2.88 8.59
CA VAL A 280 15.50 1.54 8.53
C VAL A 280 15.98 0.82 7.26
N TYR A 281 15.97 1.48 6.12
CA TYR A 281 16.43 0.90 4.86
C TYR A 281 17.93 0.60 4.85
N ALA A 282 18.75 1.46 5.46
CA ALA A 282 20.19 1.22 5.62
C ALA A 282 20.46 0.00 6.52
N ALA A 283 19.71 -0.17 7.61
CA ALA A 283 19.81 -1.32 8.50
C ALA A 283 19.25 -2.61 7.87
N HIS A 284 18.29 -2.49 6.95
CA HIS A 284 17.57 -3.61 6.35
C HIS A 284 17.59 -3.54 4.81
N PRO A 285 18.73 -3.86 4.14
CA PRO A 285 18.85 -3.75 2.68
C PRO A 285 17.82 -4.56 1.88
N ARG A 286 17.31 -5.66 2.45
CA ARG A 286 16.26 -6.47 1.84
C ARG A 286 14.92 -5.75 1.81
N LEU A 287 14.55 -5.06 2.89
CA LEU A 287 13.35 -4.23 2.95
C LEU A 287 13.45 -3.10 1.93
N TRP A 288 14.64 -2.50 1.79
CA TRP A 288 14.90 -1.51 0.75
C TRP A 288 14.71 -2.05 -0.66
N ALA A 289 15.33 -3.20 -0.98
CA ALA A 289 15.18 -3.83 -2.29
C ALA A 289 13.73 -4.20 -2.60
N TRP A 290 13.00 -4.71 -1.60
CA TRP A 290 11.58 -5.02 -1.73
C TRP A 290 10.75 -3.77 -2.02
N ARG A 291 10.95 -2.69 -1.26
CA ARG A 291 10.29 -1.40 -1.51
C ARG A 291 10.56 -0.90 -2.92
N GLN A 292 11.80 -1.00 -3.42
CA GLN A 292 12.14 -0.59 -4.78
C GLN A 292 11.38 -1.43 -5.83
N ALA A 293 11.33 -2.75 -5.64
CA ALA A 293 10.60 -3.64 -6.53
C ALA A 293 9.09 -3.34 -6.53
N LEU A 294 8.48 -3.15 -5.35
CA LEU A 294 7.08 -2.76 -5.22
C LEU A 294 6.77 -1.47 -5.99
N TRP A 295 7.55 -0.42 -5.74
CA TRP A 295 7.31 0.87 -6.37
C TRP A 295 7.68 0.86 -7.86
N GLY A 296 8.53 -0.05 -8.34
CA GLY A 296 8.80 -0.23 -9.77
C GLY A 296 7.69 -0.96 -10.52
N HIS A 297 6.77 -1.64 -9.84
CA HIS A 297 5.79 -2.51 -10.48
C HIS A 297 4.66 -1.71 -11.17
N PRO A 298 4.26 -2.04 -12.42
CA PRO A 298 3.23 -1.31 -13.16
C PRO A 298 1.88 -1.19 -12.41
N ALA A 299 1.39 -2.28 -11.82
CA ALA A 299 0.17 -2.25 -11.02
C ALA A 299 0.22 -1.27 -9.83
N VAL A 300 1.40 -1.06 -9.24
CA VAL A 300 1.59 -0.07 -8.16
C VAL A 300 1.66 1.34 -8.73
N GLN A 301 2.28 1.52 -9.90
CA GLN A 301 2.33 2.81 -10.59
C GLN A 301 0.92 3.31 -10.97
N GLU A 302 0.04 2.43 -11.44
CA GLU A 302 -1.36 2.76 -11.70
C GLU A 302 -2.05 3.33 -10.46
N VAL A 303 -1.91 2.66 -9.30
CA VAL A 303 -2.48 3.14 -8.03
C VAL A 303 -1.83 4.46 -7.57
N PHE A 304 -0.52 4.60 -7.77
CA PHE A 304 0.21 5.81 -7.38
C PHE A 304 -0.14 7.04 -8.22
N SER A 305 -0.67 6.87 -9.44
CA SER A 305 -1.14 7.99 -10.25
C SER A 305 -2.21 8.83 -9.55
N GLU A 306 -3.00 8.19 -8.68
CA GLU A 306 -4.04 8.82 -7.87
C GLU A 306 -3.61 9.01 -6.40
N LEU A 307 -3.06 7.96 -5.79
CA LEU A 307 -2.75 7.96 -4.35
C LEU A 307 -1.64 8.96 -3.98
N ARG A 308 -0.60 9.11 -4.81
CA ARG A 308 0.54 9.98 -4.51
C ARG A 308 0.14 11.45 -4.40
N PRO A 309 -0.51 12.08 -5.41
CA PRO A 309 -0.92 13.47 -5.28
C PRO A 309 -1.89 13.67 -4.12
N ALA A 310 -2.80 12.73 -3.87
CA ALA A 310 -3.73 12.79 -2.74
C ALA A 310 -3.01 12.74 -1.37
N ALA A 311 -2.02 11.86 -1.22
CA ALA A 311 -1.22 11.77 0.00
C ALA A 311 -0.37 13.03 0.24
N GLU A 312 0.27 13.56 -0.80
CA GLU A 312 1.06 14.79 -0.75
C GLU A 312 0.20 16.00 -0.39
N GLU A 313 -0.97 16.14 -1.00
CA GLU A 313 -1.94 17.19 -0.68
C GLU A 313 -2.40 17.09 0.78
N TRP A 314 -2.72 15.88 1.25
CA TRP A 314 -3.14 15.67 2.64
C TRP A 314 -2.06 16.10 3.64
N VAL A 315 -0.79 15.73 3.41
CA VAL A 315 0.33 16.16 4.27
C VAL A 315 0.51 17.68 4.21
N ALA A 316 0.46 18.27 3.01
CA ALA A 316 0.60 19.71 2.84
C ALA A 316 -0.54 20.50 3.51
N MET A 317 -1.77 19.98 3.46
CA MET A 317 -2.91 20.53 4.18
C MET A 317 -2.70 20.45 5.69
N LYS A 318 -2.28 19.29 6.20
CA LYS A 318 -2.04 19.08 7.64
C LYS A 318 -0.95 19.99 8.18
N LEU A 319 0.12 20.21 7.42
CA LEU A 319 1.22 21.10 7.81
C LEU A 319 0.82 22.57 7.98
N LYS A 320 -0.31 22.99 7.40
CA LYS A 320 -0.85 24.35 7.54
C LYS A 320 -1.78 24.51 8.74
N GLN A 321 -2.16 23.41 9.39
CA GLN A 321 -3.03 23.38 10.58
C GLN A 321 -2.21 23.54 11.85
#